data_AF-A0A0W0VC50-F1
#
_entry.id   AF-A0A0W0VC50-F1
#
_cell.length_a   1.000
_cell.length_b   1.000
_cell.length_c   1.000
_cell.angle_alpha   90.00
_cell.angle_beta   90.00
_cell.angle_gamma   90.00
#
_symmetry.space_group_name_H-M   'P 1'
#
loop_
_entity.id
_entity.type
_entity.pdbx_description
1 polymer ?
#
loop_
_entity_poly.entity_id
_entity_poly.type
_entity_poly.pdbx_seq_one_letter_code
_entity_poly.pdbx_strand_id
1 'polypeptide(L)'
;MLEHGERIANPPRYYCQPSSILADGELTVEEQIIALKNWRDDINLRLIAAEENMGSGTSDVTLVSEIDNLLCFLESTETDKI
;
A
#
# COMPACT_ATOMS: atom_id res chain seq x y z
N MET A 1 20.17 -6.58 -7.93
CA MET A 1 19.34 -5.92 -6.90
C MET A 1 18.12 -5.24 -7.53
N LEU A 2 17.40 -5.91 -8.46
CA LEU A 2 16.20 -5.33 -9.09
C LEU A 2 14.94 -5.48 -8.22
N GLU A 3 14.90 -6.49 -7.34
CA GLU A 3 13.68 -6.87 -6.61
C GLU A 3 13.28 -5.91 -5.48
N HIS A 4 14.22 -5.13 -4.92
CA HIS A 4 13.90 -4.22 -3.82
C HIS A 4 13.10 -3.00 -4.29
N GLY A 5 13.56 -2.32 -5.35
CA GLY A 5 12.82 -1.19 -5.93
C GLY A 5 11.46 -1.60 -6.52
N GLU A 6 11.38 -2.81 -7.09
CA GLU A 6 10.13 -3.35 -7.63
C GLU A 6 9.09 -3.67 -6.54
N ARG A 7 9.52 -4.14 -5.36
CA ARG A 7 8.63 -4.35 -4.20
C ARG A 7 7.99 -3.06 -3.71
N ILE A 8 8.71 -1.94 -3.84
CA ILE A 8 8.22 -0.61 -3.47
C ILE A 8 7.31 -0.04 -4.57
N ALA A 9 7.70 -0.19 -5.84
CA ALA A 9 6.99 0.39 -6.98
C ALA A 9 5.71 -0.39 -7.36
N ASN A 10 5.71 -1.72 -7.21
CA ASN A 10 4.55 -2.57 -7.50
C ASN A 10 4.31 -3.64 -6.41
N PRO A 11 4.00 -3.21 -5.17
CA PRO A 11 3.82 -4.10 -4.03
C PRO A 11 2.79 -5.23 -4.23
N PRO A 12 1.64 -5.02 -4.91
CA PRO A 12 0.66 -6.10 -5.14
C PRO A 12 1.22 -7.34 -5.88
N ARG A 13 2.36 -7.22 -6.57
CA ARG A 13 3.03 -8.36 -7.23
C ARG A 13 3.82 -9.23 -6.27
N TYR A 14 4.27 -8.66 -5.15
CA TYR A 14 5.18 -9.30 -4.21
C TYR A 14 4.51 -9.65 -2.88
N TYR A 15 3.42 -8.96 -2.54
CA TYR A 15 2.68 -9.13 -1.30
C TYR A 15 1.23 -9.53 -1.58
N CYS A 16 0.73 -10.49 -0.81
CA CYS A 16 -0.67 -10.92 -0.91
C CYS A 16 -1.64 -9.93 -0.24
N GLN A 17 -1.18 -9.18 0.76
CA GLN A 17 -1.98 -8.22 1.52
C GLN A 17 -1.11 -7.04 1.99
N PRO A 18 -1.67 -5.83 2.18
CA PRO A 18 -0.93 -4.65 2.60
C PRO A 18 -0.15 -4.83 3.90
N SER A 19 -0.74 -5.52 4.88
CA SER A 19 -0.09 -5.80 6.17
C SER A 19 1.20 -6.62 6.05
N SER A 20 1.41 -7.38 4.95
CA SER A 20 2.66 -8.11 4.72
C SER A 20 3.86 -7.19 4.45
N ILE A 21 3.64 -5.93 4.03
CA ILE A 21 4.71 -4.95 3.85
C ILE A 21 5.37 -4.60 5.18
N LEU A 22 4.58 -4.51 6.27
CA LEU A 22 5.10 -4.21 7.61
C LEU A 22 5.95 -5.35 8.18
N ALA A 23 5.69 -6.58 7.72
CA ALA A 23 6.48 -7.75 8.09
C ALA A 23 7.76 -7.90 7.26
N ASP A 24 7.94 -7.11 6.19
CA ASP A 24 9.17 -7.11 5.40
C ASP A 24 10.27 -6.34 6.14
N GLY A 25 11.13 -7.12 6.81
CA GLY A 25 12.30 -6.60 7.53
C GLY A 25 13.44 -6.13 6.62
N GLU A 26 13.34 -6.32 5.29
CA GLU A 26 14.27 -5.72 4.33
C GLU A 26 13.88 -4.30 3.94
N LEU A 27 12.64 -3.88 4.20
CA LEU A 27 12.18 -2.51 3.98
C LEU A 27 12.31 -1.67 5.25
N THR A 28 12.83 -0.47 5.10
CA THR A 28 12.75 0.57 6.13
C THR A 28 11.31 1.06 6.29
N VAL A 29 11.01 1.73 7.41
CA VAL A 29 9.68 2.33 7.65
C VAL A 29 9.29 3.30 6.51
N GLU A 30 10.23 4.11 6.03
CA GLU A 30 10.01 5.01 4.90
C GLU A 30 9.65 4.24 3.63
N GLU A 31 10.37 3.16 3.31
CA GLU A 31 10.09 2.32 2.14
C GLU A 31 8.75 1.57 2.27
N GLN A 32 8.38 1.13 3.47
CA GLN A 32 7.07 0.55 3.76
C GLN A 32 5.95 1.56 3.51
N ILE A 33 6.13 2.81 3.93
CA ILE A 33 5.18 3.91 3.68
C ILE A 33 5.05 4.18 2.17
N ILE A 34 6.17 4.23 1.43
CA ILE A 34 6.16 4.45 -0.02
C ILE A 34 5.44 3.29 -0.72
N ALA A 35 5.74 2.04 -0.36
CA ALA A 35 5.09 0.87 -0.93
C ALA A 35 3.56 0.88 -0.69
N LEU A 36 3.12 1.20 0.53
CA LEU A 36 1.70 1.32 0.86
C LEU A 36 1.02 2.45 0.07
N LYS A 37 1.66 3.61 -0.07
CA LYS A 37 1.15 4.73 -0.88
C LYS A 37 0.99 4.32 -2.35
N ASN A 38 1.99 3.66 -2.93
CA ASN A 38 1.92 3.14 -4.30
C ASN A 38 0.80 2.12 -4.48
N TRP A 39 0.60 1.21 -3.52
CA TRP A 39 -0.53 0.26 -3.56
C TRP A 39 -1.87 0.99 -3.57
N ARG A 40 -2.05 1.95 -2.65
CA ARG A 40 -3.29 2.73 -2.55
C ARG A 40 -3.60 3.46 -3.84
N ASP A 41 -2.58 4.09 -4.44
CA ASP A 41 -2.74 4.84 -5.69
C ASP A 41 -3.14 3.90 -6.85
N ASP A 42 -2.56 2.71 -6.92
CA ASP A 42 -2.96 1.66 -7.89
C ASP A 42 -4.41 1.19 -7.71
N ILE A 43 -4.88 1.04 -6.46
CA ILE A 43 -6.30 0.73 -6.20
C ILE A 43 -7.19 1.90 -6.60
N ASN A 44 -6.82 3.13 -6.25
CA ASN A 44 -7.58 4.32 -6.61
C ASN A 44 -7.69 4.51 -8.13
N LEU A 45 -6.60 4.25 -8.87
CA LEU A 45 -6.62 4.28 -10.33
C LEU A 45 -7.60 3.24 -10.91
N ARG A 46 -7.63 2.03 -10.33
CA ARG A 46 -8.61 0.99 -10.72
C ARG A 46 -10.04 1.38 -10.37
N LEU A 47 -10.27 1.97 -9.21
CA LEU A 47 -11.59 2.47 -8.80
C LEU A 47 -12.08 3.58 -9.73
N ILE A 48 -11.22 4.53 -10.10
CA ILE A 48 -11.54 5.60 -11.06
C ILE A 48 -11.90 4.98 -12.42
N ALA A 49 -11.10 4.04 -12.92
CA ALA A 49 -11.36 3.36 -14.19
C ALA A 49 -12.64 2.50 -14.16
N ALA A 50 -12.96 1.90 -13.00
CA ALA A 50 -14.16 1.08 -12.81
C ALA A 50 -15.44 1.91 -12.64
N GLU A 51 -15.35 3.11 -12.08
CA GLU A 51 -16.46 4.08 -12.02
C GLU A 51 -16.89 4.48 -13.44
N GLU A 52 -15.94 4.61 -14.37
CA GLU A 52 -16.24 4.84 -15.79
C GLU A 52 -16.81 3.60 -16.51
N ASN A 53 -16.78 2.42 -15.87
CA ASN A 53 -17.12 1.13 -16.47
C ASN A 53 -18.03 0.28 -15.55
N MET A 54 -19.08 0.88 -14.97
CA MET A 54 -20.19 0.23 -14.23
C MET A 54 -19.84 -1.12 -13.55
N GLY A 55 -18.91 -1.12 -12.59
CA GLY A 55 -18.52 -2.36 -11.93
C GLY A 55 -17.48 -2.18 -10.82
N SER A 56 -17.74 -1.33 -9.84
CA SER A 56 -16.87 -1.22 -8.65
C SER A 56 -17.10 -2.40 -7.70
N GLY A 57 -16.06 -3.21 -7.48
CA GLY A 57 -16.07 -4.29 -6.50
C GLY A 57 -15.82 -3.73 -5.10
N THR A 58 -16.72 -4.02 -4.16
CA THR A 58 -16.65 -3.55 -2.76
C THR A 58 -15.33 -3.91 -2.04
N SER A 59 -14.58 -4.87 -2.56
CA SER A 59 -13.29 -5.32 -2.04
C SER A 59 -12.17 -4.27 -2.14
N ASP A 60 -12.19 -3.40 -3.16
CA ASP A 60 -11.15 -2.40 -3.35
C ASP A 60 -11.26 -1.26 -2.31
N VAL A 61 -12.48 -0.86 -1.95
CA VAL A 61 -12.74 0.15 -0.91
C VAL A 61 -12.27 -0.33 0.47
N THR A 62 -12.48 -1.61 0.79
CA THR A 62 -12.00 -2.20 2.05
C THR A 62 -10.48 -2.26 2.11
N LEU A 63 -9.82 -2.54 0.99
CA LEU A 63 -8.36 -2.57 0.89
C LEU A 63 -7.75 -1.17 1.06
N VAL A 64 -8.35 -0.13 0.48
CA VAL A 64 -7.90 1.26 0.69
C VAL A 64 -7.97 1.63 2.18
N SER A 65 -9.07 1.27 2.84
CA SER A 65 -9.24 1.55 4.28
C SER A 65 -8.20 0.82 5.15
N GLU A 66 -7.85 -0.42 4.80
CA GLU A 66 -6.75 -1.15 5.46
C GLU A 66 -5.42 -0.40 5.28
N ILE A 67 -5.10 -0.01 4.05
CA ILE A 67 -3.85 0.72 3.74
C ILE A 67 -3.77 2.05 4.50
N ASP A 68 -4.86 2.82 4.56
CA ASP A 68 -4.88 4.09 5.27
C ASP A 68 -4.65 3.90 6.79
N ASN A 69 -5.19 2.84 7.39
CA ASN A 69 -4.91 2.50 8.79
C ASN A 69 -3.43 2.14 9.02
N LEU A 70 -2.83 1.37 8.10
CA LEU A 70 -1.42 1.00 8.18
C LEU A 70 -0.50 2.22 8.03
N LEU A 71 -0.82 3.12 7.11
CA LEU A 71 -0.10 4.38 6.93
C LEU A 71 -0.17 5.24 8.20
N CYS A 72 -1.36 5.40 8.77
CA CYS A 72 -1.54 6.15 10.01
C CYS A 72 -0.73 5.56 11.17
N PHE A 73 -0.67 4.23 11.27
CA PHE A 73 0.16 3.55 12.26
C PHE A 73 1.64 3.85 12.06
N LEU A 74 2.18 3.69 10.85
CA LEU A 74 3.60 3.91 10.56
C LEU A 74 4.01 5.37 10.78
N GLU A 75 3.22 6.32 10.27
CA GLU A 75 3.50 7.76 10.42
C GLU A 75 3.43 8.20 11.90
N SER A 76 2.55 7.60 12.71
CA SER A 76 2.51 7.84 14.16
C SER A 76 3.76 7.30 14.87
N THR A 77 4.27 6.13 14.44
CA THR A 77 5.49 5.55 15.03
C THR A 77 6.78 6.27 14.63
N GLU A 78 6.82 6.99 13.51
CA GLU A 78 7.93 7.89 13.17
C GLU A 78 7.89 9.17 14.02
N THR A 79 6.71 9.69 14.30
CA THR A 79 6.54 10.95 15.02
C THR A 79 6.95 10.85 16.49
N ASP A 80 6.85 9.66 17.10
CA ASP A 80 7.22 9.40 18.51
C ASP A 80 8.76 9.27 18.72
N LYS A 81 9.56 9.31 17.65
CA LYS A 81 11.04 9.18 17.71
C LYS A 81 11.80 10.52 17.83
N ILE A 82 11.11 11.65 18.01
CA ILE A 82 11.70 13.00 18.08
C ILE A 82 11.70 13.53 19.52
#